data_AF-A0A2E6V927-F1
#
_entry.id   AF-A0A2E6V927-F1
#
_cell.length_a   1.000
_cell.length_b   1.000
_cell.length_c   1.000
_cell.angle_alpha   90.00
_cell.angle_beta   90.00
_cell.angle_gamma   90.00
#
_symmetry.space_group_name_H-M   'P 1'
#
loop_
_entity.id
_entity.type
_entity.pdbx_description
1 polymer ?
#
loop_
_entity_poly.entity_id
_entity_poly.type
_entity_poly.pdbx_seq_one_letter_code
_entity_poly.pdbx_strand_id
1 'polypeptide(L)'
;MSTTNKKHERTRAQESSSAIERMYITMRHLFNRGFYKPMGVSGETLREALLLLRPEIYGSIGEEKAEIDGLLYVIDRLPQGIEECTFINLTSDEGYANSHFKPIIPPKRRRNCYRIDDEQMNIEITRGRSEIYDILTHLTFLFVESHKISKRVLIDEEGTTVRDWQKLENAVTSTKKLTQKEREIAITHTANILGRTFNELTESYSKFATENQPERLLHIVYWLGKLAIEEVVNGNKRTITFSPVLRERLGHHIHGEVWADNIKSVLHKHGLLQRPIHIISANMHSVMNSLFAKGTLKGSDAKKNIFEIYESLSNPKSSLMRNKVEKSALQNGMIYIKDSSGTNIDVQIFDTDKIDFSKTDFKYLETNVEDKAVIFVMDYAFGEQAYETLDEFLKPIKADREKIHLDVKSISIMGKAGILEGGKGDVMIPSAHIFEGTADNYPFKNELSKEDLLDCGVDVYEGTMITVLGTSLQNKEILKFFKKSTWNVIGLEMEGAHYQKAIQAASKVRGSINEDVKVRYAYYASDNPLETGSTLASGGLGTSGVRPTYVITKKILEQIFNS
;
A
#
# COMPACT_ATOMS: atom_id res chain seq x y z
N MET A 1 10.73 20.53 51.76
CA MET A 1 10.72 20.56 50.28
C MET A 1 9.41 19.95 49.81
N SER A 2 8.46 20.77 49.34
CA SER A 2 7.20 20.24 48.79
C SER A 2 7.49 19.63 47.42
N THR A 3 7.38 18.31 47.30
CA THR A 3 7.30 17.62 46.01
C THR A 3 5.99 18.02 45.36
N THR A 4 6.05 19.02 44.48
CA THR A 4 4.98 19.29 43.52
C THR A 4 4.90 18.07 42.61
N ASN A 5 3.92 17.18 42.88
CA ASN A 5 3.47 16.18 41.94
C ASN A 5 2.96 16.91 40.70
N LYS A 6 3.85 17.14 39.72
CA LYS A 6 3.43 17.54 38.38
C LYS A 6 2.48 16.45 37.89
N LYS A 7 1.20 16.77 37.75
CA LYS A 7 0.26 15.95 36.97
C LYS A 7 0.93 15.73 35.62
N HIS A 8 1.31 14.50 35.33
CA HIS A 8 1.92 14.14 34.05
C HIS A 8 0.82 14.20 32.99
N GLU A 9 0.58 15.36 32.39
CA GLU A 9 -0.28 15.49 31.22
C GLU A 9 0.39 14.81 30.04
N ARG A 10 -0.35 13.96 29.33
CA ARG A 10 0.16 13.26 28.15
C ARG A 10 0.29 14.25 27.00
N THR A 11 1.37 14.16 26.25
CA THR A 11 1.49 14.95 25.02
C THR A 11 0.59 14.37 23.93
N ARG A 12 0.21 15.19 22.94
CA ARG A 12 -0.59 14.75 21.80
C ARG A 12 0.03 13.57 21.03
N ALA A 13 1.36 13.54 20.93
CA ALA A 13 2.10 12.43 20.34
C ALA A 13 1.96 11.13 21.15
N GLN A 14 2.00 11.21 22.49
CA GLN A 14 1.77 10.05 23.37
C GLN A 14 0.34 9.53 23.26
N GLU A 15 -0.67 10.41 23.17
CA GLU A 15 -2.05 10.01 22.91
C GLU A 15 -2.20 9.31 21.55
N SER A 16 -1.54 9.84 20.53
CA SER A 16 -1.57 9.29 19.16
C SER A 16 -0.93 7.90 19.10
N SER A 17 0.26 7.74 19.72
CA SER A 17 0.94 6.45 19.81
C SER A 17 0.09 5.42 20.56
N SER A 18 -0.52 5.81 21.70
CA SER A 18 -1.44 4.95 22.43
C SER A 18 -2.70 4.61 21.63
N ALA A 19 -3.22 5.53 20.81
CA ALA A 19 -4.36 5.27 19.94
C ALA A 19 -4.02 4.22 18.87
N ILE A 20 -2.88 4.34 18.20
CA ILE A 20 -2.42 3.39 17.17
C ILE A 20 -2.25 1.99 17.78
N GLU A 21 -1.59 1.88 18.94
CA GLU A 21 -1.44 0.60 19.66
C GLU A 21 -2.82 0.00 20.01
N ARG A 22 -3.74 0.82 20.53
CA ARG A 22 -5.09 0.37 20.90
C ARG A 22 -5.87 -0.10 19.66
N MET A 23 -5.75 0.61 18.53
CA MET A 23 -6.35 0.19 17.25
C MET A 23 -5.80 -1.17 16.82
N TYR A 24 -4.48 -1.35 16.84
CA TYR A 24 -3.83 -2.60 16.45
C TYR A 24 -4.31 -3.79 17.30
N ILE A 25 -4.27 -3.67 18.62
CA ILE A 25 -4.71 -4.71 19.55
C ILE A 25 -6.21 -5.01 19.34
N THR A 26 -7.01 -3.97 19.19
CA THR A 26 -8.47 -4.10 18.99
C THR A 26 -8.77 -4.84 17.68
N MET A 27 -8.18 -4.44 16.56
CA MET A 27 -8.39 -5.10 15.27
C MET A 27 -8.02 -6.57 15.32
N ARG A 28 -6.90 -6.92 15.97
CA ARG A 28 -6.49 -8.32 16.16
C ARG A 28 -7.49 -9.09 17.02
N HIS A 29 -8.01 -8.48 18.08
CA HIS A 29 -9.06 -9.08 18.90
C HIS A 29 -10.36 -9.31 18.12
N LEU A 30 -10.79 -8.32 17.34
CA LEU A 30 -11.99 -8.42 16.50
C LEU A 30 -11.86 -9.51 15.43
N PHE A 31 -10.68 -9.60 14.81
CA PHE A 31 -10.36 -10.67 13.88
C PHE A 31 -10.52 -12.04 14.54
N ASN A 32 -9.91 -12.26 15.71
CA ASN A 32 -10.01 -13.54 16.42
C ASN A 32 -11.46 -13.88 16.82
N ARG A 33 -12.23 -12.85 17.25
CA ARG A 33 -13.65 -12.98 17.59
C ARG A 33 -14.51 -13.41 16.39
N GLY A 34 -14.11 -13.06 15.17
CA GLY A 34 -14.80 -13.48 13.94
C GLY A 34 -15.94 -12.57 13.48
N PHE A 35 -16.35 -11.60 14.29
CA PHE A 35 -17.29 -10.55 13.86
C PHE A 35 -17.30 -9.36 14.81
N TYR A 36 -17.79 -8.22 14.33
CA TYR A 36 -18.15 -7.08 15.16
C TYR A 36 -19.17 -6.17 14.48
N LYS A 37 -19.87 -5.38 15.29
CA LYS A 37 -20.74 -4.29 14.87
C LYS A 37 -19.98 -2.96 14.98
N PRO A 38 -19.68 -2.27 13.86
CA PRO A 38 -18.83 -1.08 13.87
C PRO A 38 -19.39 0.08 14.68
N MET A 39 -20.71 0.29 14.66
CA MET A 39 -21.43 1.28 15.48
C MET A 39 -22.07 0.65 16.74
N GLY A 40 -21.63 -0.55 17.12
CA GLY A 40 -21.97 -1.21 18.37
C GLY A 40 -20.88 -1.07 19.44
N VAL A 41 -21.11 -1.67 20.60
CA VAL A 41 -20.13 -1.75 21.71
C VAL A 41 -18.83 -2.42 21.24
N SER A 42 -18.94 -3.47 20.42
CA SER A 42 -17.78 -4.18 19.87
C SER A 42 -16.86 -3.32 18.99
N GLY A 43 -17.37 -2.25 18.37
CA GLY A 43 -16.58 -1.35 17.53
C GLY A 43 -16.12 -0.07 18.24
N GLU A 44 -16.54 0.15 19.49
CA GLU A 44 -16.37 1.43 20.19
C GLU A 44 -14.91 1.82 20.36
N THR A 45 -14.09 0.90 20.87
CA THR A 45 -12.66 1.15 21.06
C THR A 45 -11.96 1.54 19.77
N LEU A 46 -12.35 0.97 18.64
CA LEU A 46 -11.76 1.27 17.33
C LEU A 46 -12.17 2.68 16.85
N ARG A 47 -13.45 3.06 17.02
CA ARG A 47 -13.94 4.40 16.67
C ARG A 47 -13.29 5.48 17.53
N GLU A 48 -13.27 5.28 18.85
CA GLU A 48 -12.68 6.23 19.79
C GLU A 48 -11.19 6.43 19.52
N ALA A 49 -10.46 5.34 19.26
CA ALA A 49 -9.04 5.43 18.95
C ALA A 49 -8.80 6.18 17.62
N LEU A 50 -9.61 5.94 16.59
CA LEU A 50 -9.51 6.69 15.32
C LEU A 50 -9.81 8.19 15.52
N LEU A 51 -10.86 8.52 16.28
CA LEU A 51 -11.26 9.90 16.59
C LEU A 51 -10.26 10.61 17.52
N LEU A 52 -9.59 9.87 18.39
CA LEU A 52 -8.49 10.37 19.20
C LEU A 52 -7.26 10.63 18.33
N LEU A 53 -6.93 9.70 17.44
CA LEU A 53 -5.77 9.78 16.55
C LEU A 53 -5.88 10.94 15.56
N ARG A 54 -7.07 11.17 15.00
CA ARG A 54 -7.35 12.15 13.92
C ARG A 54 -6.28 12.08 12.83
N PRO A 55 -6.22 10.97 12.07
CA PRO A 55 -5.23 10.83 11.03
C PRO A 55 -5.26 12.00 10.06
N GLU A 56 -4.08 12.44 9.63
CA GLU A 56 -3.93 13.59 8.72
C GLU A 56 -4.72 13.36 7.42
N ILE A 57 -4.75 12.11 6.95
CA ILE A 57 -5.45 11.72 5.72
C ILE A 57 -6.98 11.76 5.83
N TYR A 58 -7.50 11.79 7.05
CA TYR A 58 -8.93 11.87 7.36
C TYR A 58 -9.33 13.26 7.86
N GLY A 59 -8.50 14.28 7.65
CA GLY A 59 -8.85 15.70 7.76
C GLY A 59 -9.82 16.03 8.91
N SER A 60 -11.04 16.42 8.55
CA SER A 60 -12.10 16.85 9.46
C SER A 60 -12.89 15.71 10.11
N ILE A 61 -12.34 14.49 10.20
CA ILE A 61 -13.01 13.36 10.87
C ILE A 61 -13.40 13.70 12.32
N GLY A 62 -12.60 14.52 13.01
CA GLY A 62 -12.88 14.97 14.38
C GLY A 62 -13.91 16.11 14.50
N GLU A 63 -14.39 16.66 13.38
CA GLU A 63 -15.34 17.78 13.34
C GLU A 63 -16.78 17.33 13.04
N GLU A 64 -17.75 18.23 13.23
CA GLU A 64 -19.15 17.95 12.91
C GLU A 64 -19.45 17.94 11.41
N LYS A 65 -18.65 18.64 10.59
CA LYS A 65 -18.76 18.58 9.14
C LYS A 65 -18.18 17.27 8.60
N ALA A 66 -18.71 16.80 7.48
CA ALA A 66 -18.22 15.59 6.83
C ALA A 66 -16.86 15.80 6.16
N GLU A 67 -16.03 14.77 6.13
CA GLU A 67 -14.72 14.76 5.47
C GLU A 67 -14.82 14.20 4.04
N ILE A 68 -14.70 15.07 3.03
CA ILE A 68 -14.93 14.72 1.61
C ILE A 68 -13.69 14.14 0.94
N ASP A 69 -12.50 14.68 1.21
CA ASP A 69 -11.26 14.19 0.60
C ASP A 69 -10.86 12.84 1.21
N GLY A 70 -11.05 12.68 2.52
CA GLY A 70 -10.93 11.38 3.19
C GLY A 70 -11.93 10.34 2.67
N LEU A 71 -13.17 10.75 2.38
CA LEU A 71 -14.17 9.86 1.77
C LEU A 71 -13.76 9.41 0.36
N LEU A 72 -13.24 10.33 -0.47
CA LEU A 72 -12.71 9.99 -1.79
C LEU A 72 -11.56 8.98 -1.68
N TYR A 73 -10.63 9.22 -0.76
CA TYR A 73 -9.50 8.34 -0.50
C TYR A 73 -9.95 6.91 -0.12
N VAL A 74 -10.97 6.80 0.73
CA VAL A 74 -11.51 5.53 1.23
C VAL A 74 -12.30 4.79 0.13
N ILE A 75 -13.18 5.47 -0.60
CA ILE A 75 -14.01 4.86 -1.64
C ILE A 75 -13.18 4.34 -2.83
N ASP A 76 -12.04 4.96 -3.12
CA ASP A 76 -11.09 4.46 -4.13
C ASP A 76 -10.37 3.16 -3.72
N ARG A 77 -10.42 2.80 -2.42
CA ARG A 77 -9.74 1.63 -1.83
C ARG A 77 -10.70 0.55 -1.35
N LEU A 78 -11.99 0.80 -1.37
CA LEU A 78 -13.04 -0.17 -1.06
C LEU A 78 -13.80 -0.54 -2.36
N PRO A 79 -14.46 -1.71 -2.42
CA PRO A 79 -15.23 -2.08 -3.60
C PRO A 79 -16.43 -1.14 -3.78
N GLN A 80 -16.75 -0.83 -5.05
CA GLN A 80 -17.94 -0.05 -5.38
C GLN A 80 -19.22 -0.73 -4.85
N GLY A 81 -20.12 0.06 -4.27
CA GLY A 81 -21.38 -0.40 -3.70
C GLY A 81 -21.26 -0.82 -2.23
N ILE A 82 -20.07 -0.84 -1.63
CA ILE A 82 -19.90 -1.20 -0.21
C ILE A 82 -20.72 -0.30 0.74
N GLU A 83 -20.96 0.95 0.34
CA GLU A 83 -21.76 1.93 1.08
C GLU A 83 -23.23 1.53 1.22
N GLU A 84 -23.70 0.59 0.38
CA GLU A 84 -25.07 0.06 0.36
C GLU A 84 -25.20 -1.23 1.19
N CYS A 85 -24.09 -1.79 1.67
CA CYS A 85 -24.09 -3.10 2.32
C CYS A 85 -24.30 -3.01 3.83
N THR A 86 -25.18 -3.85 4.35
CA THR A 86 -25.36 -4.08 5.79
C THR A 86 -24.40 -5.14 6.33
N PHE A 87 -23.98 -6.07 5.48
CA PHE A 87 -23.04 -7.15 5.80
C PHE A 87 -21.76 -7.02 4.98
N ILE A 88 -20.62 -6.97 5.66
CA ILE A 88 -19.30 -6.94 5.02
C ILE A 88 -18.48 -8.10 5.55
N ASN A 89 -18.17 -9.05 4.67
CA ASN A 89 -17.50 -10.29 5.03
C ASN A 89 -16.08 -10.30 4.48
N LEU A 90 -15.09 -10.41 5.36
CA LEU A 90 -13.70 -10.64 4.97
C LEU A 90 -13.48 -12.15 4.90
N THR A 91 -13.10 -12.64 3.72
CA THR A 91 -12.96 -14.06 3.42
C THR A 91 -11.55 -14.37 2.90
N SER A 92 -11.17 -15.65 2.91
CA SER A 92 -10.09 -16.12 2.02
C SER A 92 -10.63 -16.32 0.60
N ASP A 93 -9.78 -16.78 -0.33
CA ASP A 93 -10.28 -17.40 -1.56
C ASP A 93 -11.07 -18.66 -1.20
N GLU A 94 -12.39 -18.54 -1.35
CA GLU A 94 -13.40 -19.56 -1.07
C GLU A 94 -14.17 -19.96 -2.35
N GLY A 95 -13.62 -19.65 -3.53
CA GLY A 95 -14.13 -20.13 -4.81
C GLY A 95 -15.26 -19.30 -5.43
N TYR A 96 -15.50 -18.06 -4.98
CA TYR A 96 -16.50 -17.16 -5.56
C TYR A 96 -16.27 -16.90 -7.06
N ALA A 97 -15.00 -16.87 -7.49
CA ALA A 97 -14.60 -16.73 -8.88
C ALA A 97 -15.10 -17.87 -9.80
N ASN A 98 -15.44 -19.04 -9.24
CA ASN A 98 -15.93 -20.20 -9.98
C ASN A 98 -17.46 -20.18 -10.17
N SER A 99 -18.13 -19.11 -9.73
CA SER A 99 -19.58 -18.93 -9.80
C SER A 99 -19.96 -17.78 -10.74
N HIS A 100 -21.22 -17.33 -10.66
CA HIS A 100 -21.76 -16.24 -11.46
C HIS A 100 -21.35 -14.83 -10.96
N PHE A 101 -20.70 -14.75 -9.79
CA PHE A 101 -20.28 -13.48 -9.20
C PHE A 101 -19.16 -12.84 -10.02
N LYS A 102 -19.34 -11.56 -10.36
CA LYS A 102 -18.31 -10.78 -11.06
C LYS A 102 -17.38 -10.11 -10.04
N PRO A 103 -16.05 -10.22 -10.21
CA PRO A 103 -15.11 -9.57 -9.31
C PRO A 103 -15.20 -8.04 -9.44
N ILE A 104 -15.29 -7.36 -8.30
CA ILE A 104 -15.21 -5.92 -8.14
C ILE A 104 -13.83 -5.60 -7.59
N ILE A 105 -12.99 -4.94 -8.40
CA ILE A 105 -11.62 -4.60 -8.01
C ILE A 105 -11.57 -3.10 -7.65
N PRO A 106 -11.20 -2.73 -6.41
CA PRO A 106 -11.05 -1.32 -6.04
C PRO A 106 -10.01 -0.59 -6.91
N PRO A 107 -10.27 0.67 -7.33
CA PRO A 107 -9.37 1.41 -8.22
C PRO A 107 -7.91 1.55 -7.72
N LYS A 108 -7.72 1.66 -6.41
CA LYS A 108 -6.40 1.86 -5.77
C LYS A 108 -5.92 0.69 -4.91
N ARG A 109 -6.64 -0.45 -4.91
CA ARG A 109 -6.24 -1.69 -4.22
C ARG A 109 -6.58 -2.91 -5.07
N ARG A 110 -5.57 -3.71 -5.42
CA ARG A 110 -5.73 -4.91 -6.25
C ARG A 110 -6.17 -6.11 -5.40
N ARG A 111 -7.47 -6.28 -5.19
CA ARG A 111 -8.05 -7.45 -4.55
C ARG A 111 -9.43 -7.74 -5.12
N ASN A 112 -9.83 -9.00 -5.09
CA ASN A 112 -11.15 -9.41 -5.52
C ASN A 112 -12.16 -9.11 -4.42
N CYS A 113 -13.27 -8.47 -4.79
CA CYS A 113 -14.45 -8.35 -3.96
C CYS A 113 -15.65 -8.86 -4.74
N TYR A 114 -16.66 -9.37 -4.04
CA TYR A 114 -17.85 -9.93 -4.68
C TYR A 114 -19.09 -9.39 -3.96
N ARG A 115 -19.99 -8.77 -4.74
CA ARG A 115 -21.34 -8.45 -4.26
C ARG A 115 -22.15 -9.74 -4.31
N ILE A 116 -22.59 -10.23 -3.15
CA ILE A 116 -23.32 -11.51 -3.04
C ILE A 116 -24.81 -11.30 -3.31
N ASP A 117 -25.37 -10.25 -2.73
CA ASP A 117 -26.75 -9.81 -2.92
C ASP A 117 -26.85 -8.29 -2.69
N ASP A 118 -28.05 -7.75 -2.55
CA ASP A 118 -28.28 -6.30 -2.37
C ASP A 118 -27.70 -5.75 -1.05
N GLU A 119 -27.37 -6.60 -0.08
CA GLU A 119 -26.97 -6.20 1.27
C GLU A 119 -25.57 -6.65 1.68
N GLN A 120 -24.98 -7.60 0.95
CA GLN A 120 -23.72 -8.24 1.34
C GLN A 120 -22.56 -8.03 0.36
N MET A 121 -21.44 -7.55 0.88
CA MET A 121 -20.14 -7.49 0.19
C MET A 121 -19.14 -8.46 0.80
N ASN A 122 -18.52 -9.30 -0.02
CA ASN A 122 -17.38 -10.11 0.36
C ASN A 122 -16.08 -9.49 -0.15
N ILE A 123 -15.07 -9.40 0.71
CA ILE A 123 -13.73 -8.91 0.38
C ILE A 123 -12.73 -10.05 0.60
N GLU A 124 -12.08 -10.48 -0.48
CA GLU A 124 -11.08 -11.55 -0.45
C GLU A 124 -9.74 -11.02 0.05
N ILE A 125 -9.21 -11.62 1.12
CA ILE A 125 -7.95 -11.26 1.77
C ILE A 125 -6.86 -12.21 1.31
N THR A 126 -5.79 -11.65 0.75
CA THR A 126 -4.66 -12.42 0.19
C THR A 126 -3.30 -11.91 0.66
N ARG A 127 -3.24 -10.77 1.36
CA ARG A 127 -1.99 -10.04 1.67
C ARG A 127 -1.73 -9.87 3.16
N GLY A 128 -2.03 -10.89 3.96
CA GLY A 128 -1.75 -10.90 5.41
C GLY A 128 -2.62 -9.92 6.22
N ARG A 129 -2.23 -9.63 7.46
CA ARG A 129 -3.04 -8.82 8.40
C ARG A 129 -3.05 -7.35 8.06
N SER A 130 -2.00 -6.83 7.42
CA SER A 130 -1.93 -5.41 7.03
C SER A 130 -3.09 -5.02 6.11
N GLU A 131 -3.53 -5.91 5.23
CA GLU A 131 -4.72 -5.69 4.39
C GLU A 131 -6.00 -5.59 5.22
N ILE A 132 -6.17 -6.46 6.22
CA ILE A 132 -7.29 -6.40 7.14
C ILE A 132 -7.27 -5.06 7.89
N TYR A 133 -6.13 -4.65 8.44
CA TYR A 133 -6.02 -3.40 9.20
C TYR A 133 -6.33 -2.16 8.35
N ASP A 134 -5.89 -2.13 7.09
CA ASP A 134 -6.24 -1.07 6.13
C ASP A 134 -7.76 -1.00 5.93
N ILE A 135 -8.40 -2.15 5.65
CA ILE A 135 -9.85 -2.25 5.43
C ILE A 135 -10.63 -1.82 6.68
N LEU A 136 -10.29 -2.33 7.85
CA LEU A 136 -11.02 -2.01 9.09
C LEU A 136 -10.88 -0.53 9.46
N THR A 137 -9.73 0.09 9.19
CA THR A 137 -9.52 1.53 9.39
C THR A 137 -10.45 2.33 8.47
N HIS A 138 -10.52 1.95 7.19
CA HIS A 138 -11.36 2.62 6.19
C HIS A 138 -12.86 2.45 6.48
N LEU A 139 -13.28 1.26 6.88
CA LEU A 139 -14.66 1.00 7.28
C LEU A 139 -15.03 1.78 8.53
N THR A 140 -14.11 1.88 9.50
CA THR A 140 -14.33 2.71 10.70
C THR A 140 -14.54 4.18 10.34
N PHE A 141 -13.71 4.73 9.43
CA PHE A 141 -13.93 6.08 8.87
C PHE A 141 -15.32 6.20 8.24
N LEU A 142 -15.67 5.27 7.34
CA LEU A 142 -16.92 5.29 6.59
C LEU A 142 -18.15 5.29 7.52
N PHE A 143 -18.12 4.48 8.56
CA PHE A 143 -19.23 4.39 9.52
C PHE A 143 -19.33 5.60 10.44
N VAL A 144 -18.19 6.17 10.86
CA VAL A 144 -18.18 7.45 11.59
C VAL A 144 -18.81 8.56 10.75
N GLU A 145 -18.40 8.71 9.49
CA GLU A 145 -18.97 9.72 8.59
C GLU A 145 -20.46 9.47 8.31
N SER A 146 -20.87 8.22 8.15
CA SER A 146 -22.29 7.89 7.96
C SER A 146 -23.17 8.32 9.14
N HIS A 147 -22.66 8.20 10.38
CA HIS A 147 -23.39 8.64 11.57
C HIS A 147 -23.38 10.16 11.75
N LYS A 148 -22.38 10.87 11.23
CA LYS A 148 -22.44 12.34 11.13
C LYS A 148 -23.59 12.79 10.23
N ILE A 149 -23.76 12.12 9.08
CA ILE A 149 -24.88 12.38 8.16
C ILE A 149 -26.20 12.14 8.90
N SER A 150 -26.37 10.95 9.50
CA SER A 150 -27.59 10.59 10.25
C SER A 150 -27.93 11.61 11.34
N LYS A 151 -26.93 12.00 12.17
CA LYS A 151 -27.11 12.97 13.26
C LYS A 151 -27.57 14.33 12.75
N ARG A 152 -27.18 14.71 11.53
CA ARG A 152 -27.50 16.01 10.93
C ARG A 152 -28.88 16.05 10.26
N VAL A 153 -29.39 14.89 9.85
CA VAL A 153 -30.64 14.80 9.09
C VAL A 153 -31.84 14.34 9.90
N LEU A 154 -31.62 13.58 10.99
CA LEU A 154 -32.68 13.15 11.90
C LEU A 154 -33.15 14.30 12.78
N ILE A 155 -34.47 14.42 12.93
CA ILE A 155 -35.15 15.40 13.79
C ILE A 155 -35.56 14.76 15.12
N ASP A 156 -36.00 13.50 15.08
CA ASP A 156 -36.53 12.77 16.22
C ASP A 156 -36.12 11.28 16.18
N GLU A 157 -36.52 10.53 17.21
CA GLU A 157 -36.18 9.10 17.36
C GLU A 157 -37.09 8.20 16.49
N GLU A 158 -38.22 8.73 16.02
CA GLU A 158 -39.18 8.06 15.14
C GLU A 158 -38.73 8.01 13.67
N GLY A 159 -37.65 8.70 13.32
CA GLY A 159 -37.05 8.67 11.98
C GLY A 159 -37.46 9.83 11.07
N THR A 160 -38.06 10.89 11.61
CA THR A 160 -38.39 12.09 10.82
C THR A 160 -37.10 12.78 10.37
N THR A 161 -37.00 13.09 9.07
CA THR A 161 -35.82 13.74 8.48
C THR A 161 -36.06 15.16 8.02
N VAL A 162 -35.02 15.98 8.00
CA VAL A 162 -35.03 17.33 7.42
C VAL A 162 -35.37 17.33 5.92
N ARG A 163 -35.91 18.45 5.43
CA ARG A 163 -36.27 18.63 4.01
C ARG A 163 -35.09 18.37 3.05
N ASP A 164 -33.88 18.77 3.43
CA ASP A 164 -32.69 18.59 2.59
C ASP A 164 -32.43 17.10 2.30
N TRP A 165 -32.66 16.21 3.28
CA TRP A 165 -32.55 14.77 3.11
C TRP A 165 -33.54 14.22 2.09
N GLN A 166 -34.81 14.63 2.19
CA GLN A 166 -35.85 14.24 1.23
C GLN A 166 -35.50 14.70 -0.19
N LYS A 167 -34.82 15.84 -0.36
CA LYS A 167 -34.37 16.32 -1.67
C LYS A 167 -33.24 15.47 -2.25
N LEU A 168 -32.27 15.07 -1.42
CA LEU A 168 -31.23 14.13 -1.82
C LEU A 168 -31.83 12.76 -2.20
N GLU A 169 -32.72 12.23 -1.37
CA GLU A 169 -33.39 10.94 -1.62
C GLU A 169 -34.15 10.95 -2.96
N ASN A 170 -34.94 11.98 -3.22
CA ASN A 170 -35.65 12.12 -4.50
C ASN A 170 -34.70 12.21 -5.70
N ALA A 171 -33.54 12.86 -5.54
CA ALA A 171 -32.55 12.97 -6.61
C ALA A 171 -31.88 11.61 -6.89
N VAL A 172 -31.59 10.82 -5.86
CA VAL A 172 -30.92 9.51 -5.96
C VAL A 172 -31.87 8.41 -6.44
N THR A 173 -33.13 8.43 -6.00
CA THR A 173 -34.15 7.43 -6.37
C THR A 173 -34.84 7.72 -7.71
N SER A 174 -34.58 8.88 -8.31
CA SER A 174 -35.09 9.24 -9.63
C SER A 174 -34.56 8.30 -10.72
N THR A 175 -35.47 7.73 -11.51
CA THR A 175 -35.12 6.94 -12.71
C THR A 175 -34.72 7.80 -13.90
N LYS A 176 -34.93 9.12 -13.83
CA LYS A 176 -34.56 10.09 -14.87
C LYS A 176 -33.17 10.63 -14.62
N LYS A 177 -32.39 10.77 -15.70
CA LYS A 177 -31.10 11.47 -15.68
C LYS A 177 -31.32 12.92 -15.25
N LEU A 178 -30.58 13.35 -14.23
CA LEU A 178 -30.67 14.72 -13.73
C LEU A 178 -30.17 15.72 -14.78
N THR A 179 -30.96 16.76 -15.01
CA THR A 179 -30.51 17.96 -15.71
C THR A 179 -29.44 18.68 -14.89
N GLN A 180 -28.67 19.57 -15.51
CA GLN A 180 -27.66 20.36 -14.80
C GLN A 180 -28.28 21.16 -13.64
N LYS A 181 -29.46 21.75 -13.85
CA LYS A 181 -30.19 22.49 -12.82
C LYS A 181 -30.62 21.59 -11.66
N GLU A 182 -31.18 20.43 -11.94
CA GLU A 182 -31.58 19.47 -10.88
C GLU A 182 -30.36 18.96 -10.12
N ARG A 183 -29.24 18.73 -10.82
CA ARG A 183 -27.97 18.34 -10.21
C ARG A 183 -27.45 19.41 -9.26
N GLU A 184 -27.42 20.67 -9.67
CA GLU A 184 -26.97 21.79 -8.81
C GLU A 184 -27.86 21.94 -7.57
N ILE A 185 -29.17 21.74 -7.71
CA ILE A 185 -30.11 21.72 -6.58
C ILE A 185 -29.78 20.56 -5.64
N ALA A 186 -29.57 19.35 -6.16
CA ALA A 186 -29.22 18.18 -5.36
C ALA A 186 -27.88 18.36 -4.63
N ILE A 187 -26.87 18.91 -5.32
CA ILE A 187 -25.56 19.27 -4.73
C ILE A 187 -25.75 20.28 -3.60
N THR A 188 -26.59 21.30 -3.77
CA THR A 188 -26.84 22.31 -2.73
C THR A 188 -27.42 21.69 -1.45
N HIS A 189 -28.44 20.85 -1.57
CA HIS A 189 -29.02 20.16 -0.41
C HIS A 189 -28.02 19.19 0.23
N THR A 190 -27.23 18.48 -0.58
CA THR A 190 -26.19 17.57 -0.09
C THR A 190 -25.09 18.33 0.65
N ALA A 191 -24.69 19.50 0.18
CA ALA A 191 -23.67 20.33 0.83
C ALA A 191 -24.13 20.76 2.23
N ASN A 192 -25.41 21.17 2.38
CA ASN A 192 -26.00 21.48 3.68
C ASN A 192 -25.99 20.29 4.64
N ILE A 193 -26.38 19.10 4.16
CA ILE A 193 -26.35 17.84 4.93
C ILE A 193 -24.93 17.56 5.44
N LEU A 194 -23.92 17.78 4.60
CA LEU A 194 -22.52 17.50 4.92
C LEU A 194 -21.85 18.63 5.72
N GLY A 195 -22.52 19.77 5.92
CA GLY A 195 -21.91 20.96 6.52
C GLY A 195 -20.79 21.57 5.68
N ARG A 196 -20.89 21.46 4.36
CA ARG A 196 -19.93 21.96 3.37
C ARG A 196 -20.59 23.01 2.48
N THR A 197 -19.77 23.80 1.80
CA THR A 197 -20.25 24.77 0.82
C THR A 197 -20.58 24.11 -0.52
N PHE A 198 -21.43 24.77 -1.31
CA PHE A 198 -21.73 24.34 -2.69
C PHE A 198 -20.46 24.22 -3.55
N ASN A 199 -19.51 25.15 -3.40
CA ASN A 199 -18.27 25.16 -4.16
C ASN A 199 -17.39 23.94 -3.81
N GLU A 200 -17.16 23.67 -2.52
CA GLU A 200 -16.39 22.49 -2.07
C GLU A 200 -16.97 21.19 -2.64
N LEU A 201 -18.29 21.05 -2.61
CA LEU A 201 -18.94 19.83 -3.07
C LEU A 201 -18.92 19.73 -4.61
N THR A 202 -19.08 20.83 -5.33
CA THR A 202 -19.01 20.88 -6.79
C THR A 202 -17.62 20.50 -7.30
N GLU A 203 -16.56 21.01 -6.68
CA GLU A 203 -15.17 20.66 -7.01
C GLU A 203 -14.89 19.16 -6.79
N SER A 204 -15.49 18.59 -5.74
CA SER A 204 -15.32 17.18 -5.40
C SER A 204 -16.20 16.26 -6.26
N TYR A 205 -17.37 16.72 -6.70
CA TYR A 205 -18.38 15.93 -7.39
C TYR A 205 -17.82 15.14 -8.58
N SER A 206 -17.04 15.81 -9.43
CA SER A 206 -16.44 15.19 -10.62
C SER A 206 -15.39 14.13 -10.29
N LYS A 207 -14.73 14.22 -9.12
CA LYS A 207 -13.71 13.26 -8.67
C LYS A 207 -14.31 11.90 -8.29
N PHE A 208 -15.57 11.88 -7.84
CA PHE A 208 -16.28 10.64 -7.51
C PHE A 208 -16.92 9.99 -8.75
N ALA A 209 -17.29 10.78 -9.75
CA ALA A 209 -18.04 10.30 -10.92
C ALA A 209 -17.32 9.15 -11.64
N THR A 210 -18.10 8.20 -12.14
CA THR A 210 -17.64 7.14 -13.05
C THR A 210 -18.38 7.25 -14.38
N GLU A 211 -17.86 6.59 -15.43
CA GLU A 211 -18.51 6.59 -16.75
C GLU A 211 -19.97 6.15 -16.70
N ASN A 212 -20.30 5.20 -15.81
CA ASN A 212 -21.64 4.63 -15.68
C ASN A 212 -22.48 5.27 -14.57
N GLN A 213 -21.89 6.09 -13.70
CA GLN A 213 -22.58 6.71 -12.55
C GLN A 213 -22.05 8.15 -12.34
N PRO A 214 -22.58 9.15 -13.04
CA PRO A 214 -22.16 10.54 -12.91
C PRO A 214 -22.50 11.12 -11.52
N GLU A 215 -23.66 10.72 -10.99
CA GLU A 215 -24.20 11.18 -9.70
C GLU A 215 -23.66 10.39 -8.48
N ARG A 216 -22.53 9.67 -8.63
CA ARG A 216 -22.03 8.72 -7.62
C ARG A 216 -21.85 9.34 -6.23
N LEU A 217 -21.39 10.59 -6.13
CA LEU A 217 -21.24 11.25 -4.82
C LEU A 217 -22.59 11.36 -4.07
N LEU A 218 -23.67 11.71 -4.79
CA LEU A 218 -25.00 11.78 -4.19
C LEU A 218 -25.46 10.40 -3.71
N HIS A 219 -25.21 9.37 -4.52
CA HIS A 219 -25.54 7.98 -4.20
C HIS A 219 -24.82 7.53 -2.93
N ILE A 220 -23.51 7.80 -2.83
CA ILE A 220 -22.70 7.43 -1.66
C ILE A 220 -23.24 8.10 -0.39
N VAL A 221 -23.45 9.41 -0.43
CA VAL A 221 -23.95 10.16 0.73
C VAL A 221 -25.33 9.67 1.16
N TYR A 222 -26.22 9.40 0.20
CA TYR A 222 -27.55 8.87 0.49
C TYR A 222 -27.48 7.49 1.15
N TRP A 223 -26.74 6.53 0.61
CA TRP A 223 -26.71 5.18 1.18
C TRP A 223 -26.02 5.11 2.54
N LEU A 224 -24.95 5.88 2.72
CA LEU A 224 -24.31 6.02 4.03
C LEU A 224 -25.28 6.56 5.08
N GLY A 225 -25.96 7.67 4.77
CA GLY A 225 -26.93 8.27 5.69
C GLY A 225 -28.16 7.37 5.92
N LYS A 226 -28.70 6.74 4.87
CA LYS A 226 -29.88 5.87 4.95
C LYS A 226 -29.63 4.68 5.88
N LEU A 227 -28.51 3.98 5.70
CA LEU A 227 -28.18 2.86 6.58
C LEU A 227 -27.89 3.33 8.00
N ALA A 228 -27.24 4.48 8.19
CA ALA A 228 -27.01 5.01 9.53
C ALA A 228 -28.33 5.41 10.25
N ILE A 229 -29.30 5.96 9.52
CA ILE A 229 -30.65 6.24 10.06
C ILE A 229 -31.32 4.93 10.50
N GLU A 230 -31.27 3.90 9.66
CA GLU A 230 -31.82 2.57 9.96
C GLU A 230 -31.18 1.95 11.22
N GLU A 231 -29.87 2.17 11.42
CA GLU A 231 -29.17 1.74 12.63
C GLU A 231 -29.63 2.47 13.90
N VAL A 232 -29.94 3.76 13.78
CA VAL A 232 -30.35 4.61 14.91
C VAL A 232 -31.81 4.34 15.28
N VAL A 233 -32.70 4.29 14.30
CA VAL A 233 -34.16 4.18 14.50
C VAL A 233 -34.56 2.73 14.81
N ASN A 234 -34.08 1.77 14.02
CA ASN A 234 -34.53 0.37 14.10
C ASN A 234 -33.51 -0.57 14.79
N GLY A 235 -32.31 -0.08 15.12
CA GLY A 235 -31.26 -0.88 15.76
C GLY A 235 -30.59 -1.91 14.83
N ASN A 236 -30.86 -1.84 13.52
CA ASN A 236 -30.36 -2.74 12.49
C ASN A 236 -28.90 -2.45 12.13
N LYS A 237 -28.01 -2.72 13.08
CA LYS A 237 -26.57 -2.45 13.00
C LYS A 237 -25.89 -3.26 11.90
N ARG A 238 -25.11 -2.55 11.07
CA ARG A 238 -24.20 -3.15 10.10
C ARG A 238 -23.18 -4.02 10.81
N THR A 239 -22.77 -5.09 10.14
CA THR A 239 -21.92 -6.13 10.72
C THR A 239 -20.75 -6.43 9.79
N ILE A 240 -19.55 -6.46 10.38
CA ILE A 240 -18.36 -7.00 9.72
C ILE A 240 -18.10 -8.40 10.27
N THR A 241 -17.87 -9.37 9.39
CA THR A 241 -17.50 -10.73 9.76
C THR A 241 -16.16 -11.14 9.13
N PHE A 242 -15.50 -12.11 9.77
CA PHE A 242 -14.29 -12.76 9.28
C PHE A 242 -14.58 -14.25 9.16
N SER A 243 -14.45 -14.80 7.95
CA SER A 243 -14.79 -16.19 7.71
C SER A 243 -13.92 -17.13 8.57
N PRO A 244 -14.44 -18.30 8.99
CA PRO A 244 -13.64 -19.28 9.72
C PRO A 244 -12.39 -19.70 8.94
N VAL A 245 -12.52 -19.87 7.62
CA VAL A 245 -11.42 -20.24 6.72
C VAL A 245 -10.34 -19.16 6.73
N LEU A 246 -10.71 -17.88 6.67
CA LEU A 246 -9.75 -16.78 6.78
C LEU A 246 -9.01 -16.80 8.12
N ARG A 247 -9.74 -17.00 9.22
CA ARG A 247 -9.15 -17.03 10.56
C ARG A 247 -8.19 -18.19 10.79
N GLU A 248 -8.46 -19.34 10.17
CA GLU A 248 -7.59 -20.51 10.23
C GLU A 248 -6.35 -20.36 9.33
N ARG A 249 -6.50 -19.82 8.12
CA ARG A 249 -5.41 -19.76 7.14
C ARG A 249 -4.44 -18.60 7.35
N LEU A 250 -4.86 -17.52 8.03
CA LEU A 250 -4.06 -16.31 8.16
C LEU A 250 -2.78 -16.53 8.98
N GLY A 251 -1.62 -16.31 8.36
CA GLY A 251 -0.30 -16.55 8.95
C GLY A 251 0.30 -17.93 8.66
N HIS A 252 -0.37 -18.78 7.87
CA HIS A 252 0.23 -20.03 7.36
C HIS A 252 1.06 -19.81 6.09
N HIS A 253 1.13 -18.57 5.57
CA HIS A 253 1.89 -18.19 4.38
C HIS A 253 1.55 -19.00 3.10
N ILE A 254 0.35 -19.59 3.00
CA ILE A 254 -0.04 -20.50 1.91
C ILE A 254 0.25 -19.89 0.52
N HIS A 255 -0.14 -18.63 0.31
CA HIS A 255 0.09 -17.93 -0.96
C HIS A 255 1.57 -17.63 -1.19
N GLY A 256 2.32 -17.31 -0.12
CA GLY A 256 3.76 -17.07 -0.16
C GLY A 256 4.57 -18.33 -0.45
N GLU A 257 4.14 -19.47 0.07
CA GLU A 257 4.77 -20.78 -0.16
C GLU A 257 4.62 -21.19 -1.62
N VAL A 258 3.39 -21.17 -2.15
CA VAL A 258 3.12 -21.47 -3.57
C VAL A 258 3.87 -20.51 -4.50
N TRP A 259 3.93 -19.22 -4.14
CA TRP A 259 4.70 -18.21 -4.89
C TRP A 259 6.19 -18.55 -4.92
N ALA A 260 6.79 -18.79 -3.75
CA ALA A 260 8.21 -19.09 -3.62
C ALA A 260 8.59 -20.39 -4.33
N ASP A 261 7.79 -21.45 -4.19
CA ASP A 261 8.05 -22.75 -4.80
C ASP A 261 7.98 -22.70 -6.33
N ASN A 262 7.01 -21.97 -6.88
CA ASN A 262 6.94 -21.76 -8.33
C ASN A 262 8.21 -21.08 -8.86
N ILE A 263 8.68 -20.02 -8.18
CA ILE A 263 9.90 -19.29 -8.57
C ILE A 263 11.12 -20.20 -8.48
N LYS A 264 11.29 -20.93 -7.38
CA LYS A 264 12.43 -21.84 -7.20
C LYS A 264 12.40 -22.98 -8.22
N SER A 265 11.22 -23.47 -8.60
CA SER A 265 11.06 -24.44 -9.68
C SER A 265 11.50 -23.87 -11.04
N VAL A 266 11.20 -22.59 -11.32
CA VAL A 266 11.69 -21.92 -12.54
C VAL A 266 13.21 -21.76 -12.51
N LEU A 267 13.78 -21.30 -11.38
CA LEU A 267 15.24 -21.22 -11.20
C LEU A 267 15.90 -22.59 -11.43
N HIS A 268 15.32 -23.67 -10.89
CA HIS A 268 15.84 -25.03 -11.06
C HIS A 268 15.81 -25.46 -12.53
N LYS A 269 14.66 -25.31 -13.18
CA LYS A 269 14.45 -25.66 -14.59
C LYS A 269 15.45 -24.97 -15.52
N HIS A 270 15.86 -23.75 -15.17
CA HIS A 270 16.81 -22.95 -15.96
C HIS A 270 18.27 -23.10 -15.51
N GLY A 271 18.57 -23.96 -14.53
CA GLY A 271 19.94 -24.17 -14.04
C GLY A 271 20.51 -22.96 -13.28
N LEU A 272 19.66 -22.15 -12.65
CA LEU A 272 20.04 -20.89 -12.01
C LEU A 272 20.15 -20.99 -10.48
N LEU A 273 19.71 -22.09 -9.87
CA LEU A 273 19.61 -22.23 -8.41
C LEU A 273 20.95 -22.12 -7.67
N GLN A 274 22.04 -22.62 -8.26
CA GLN A 274 23.36 -22.70 -7.61
C GLN A 274 24.19 -21.43 -7.80
N ARG A 275 23.76 -20.53 -8.71
CA ARG A 275 24.48 -19.30 -9.02
C ARG A 275 24.18 -18.22 -7.97
N PRO A 276 25.07 -17.23 -7.76
CA PRO A 276 24.86 -16.12 -6.84
C PRO A 276 23.56 -15.35 -7.11
N ILE A 277 22.58 -15.44 -6.20
CA ILE A 277 21.28 -14.76 -6.32
C ILE A 277 21.33 -13.40 -5.62
N HIS A 278 20.93 -12.36 -6.36
CA HIS A 278 20.73 -11.01 -5.84
C HIS A 278 19.26 -10.64 -5.95
N ILE A 279 18.60 -10.46 -4.81
CA ILE A 279 17.18 -10.12 -4.70
C ILE A 279 17.02 -8.59 -4.77
N ILE A 280 16.07 -8.12 -5.57
CA ILE A 280 15.67 -6.71 -5.66
C ILE A 280 14.14 -6.61 -5.55
N SER A 281 13.62 -6.06 -4.46
CA SER A 281 12.22 -5.60 -4.39
C SER A 281 12.15 -4.21 -5.00
N ALA A 282 11.54 -4.09 -6.18
CA ALA A 282 11.49 -2.85 -6.95
C ALA A 282 10.28 -2.85 -7.90
N ASN A 283 9.97 -1.71 -8.50
CA ASN A 283 9.05 -1.71 -9.63
C ASN A 283 9.65 -2.54 -10.78
N MET A 284 8.79 -3.28 -11.49
CA MET A 284 9.22 -4.24 -12.51
C MET A 284 9.84 -3.62 -13.78
N HIS A 285 9.83 -2.30 -13.92
CA HIS A 285 10.34 -1.65 -15.11
C HIS A 285 11.74 -1.09 -14.92
N SER A 286 12.13 -0.67 -13.71
CA SER A 286 13.38 0.06 -13.53
C SER A 286 14.60 -0.80 -13.85
N VAL A 287 14.67 -2.03 -13.32
CA VAL A 287 15.80 -2.95 -13.58
C VAL A 287 15.87 -3.33 -15.06
N MET A 288 14.74 -3.75 -15.64
CA MET A 288 14.64 -4.09 -17.06
C MET A 288 15.09 -2.93 -17.96
N ASN A 289 14.60 -1.72 -17.70
CA ASN A 289 14.93 -0.55 -18.51
C ASN A 289 16.41 -0.16 -18.33
N SER A 290 16.94 -0.21 -17.10
CA SER A 290 18.36 0.07 -16.85
C SER A 290 19.29 -0.89 -17.59
N LEU A 291 18.92 -2.17 -17.70
CA LEU A 291 19.73 -3.16 -18.42
C LEU A 291 19.57 -3.08 -19.95
N PHE A 292 18.34 -2.88 -20.46
CA PHE A 292 18.06 -3.12 -21.88
C PHE A 292 17.69 -1.89 -22.71
N ALA A 293 17.30 -0.75 -22.11
CA ALA A 293 16.79 0.38 -22.88
C ALA A 293 17.84 0.96 -23.83
N LYS A 294 19.07 1.20 -23.34
CA LYS A 294 20.18 1.76 -24.12
C LYS A 294 20.55 0.91 -25.34
N GLY A 295 20.71 -0.40 -25.16
CA GLY A 295 21.07 -1.31 -26.24
C GLY A 295 19.96 -1.53 -27.28
N THR A 296 18.70 -1.30 -26.89
CA THR A 296 17.52 -1.60 -27.71
C THR A 296 17.03 -0.40 -28.51
N LEU A 297 17.02 0.80 -27.89
CA LEU A 297 16.45 2.01 -28.48
C LEU A 297 17.50 2.71 -29.34
N LYS A 298 17.24 2.81 -30.65
CA LYS A 298 18.14 3.36 -31.66
C LYS A 298 17.55 4.61 -32.33
N GLY A 299 18.35 5.30 -33.14
CA GLY A 299 17.88 6.43 -33.96
C GLY A 299 17.68 7.71 -33.15
N SER A 300 16.52 8.36 -33.27
CA SER A 300 16.22 9.62 -32.56
C SER A 300 16.23 9.47 -31.04
N ASP A 301 15.89 8.28 -30.52
CA ASP A 301 15.91 8.01 -29.08
C ASP A 301 17.33 7.81 -28.53
N ALA A 302 18.30 7.38 -29.36
CA ALA A 302 19.69 7.22 -28.94
C ALA A 302 20.42 8.56 -28.74
N LYS A 303 19.83 9.67 -29.21
CA LYS A 303 20.37 11.03 -29.00
C LYS A 303 19.88 11.67 -27.70
N LYS A 304 18.87 11.09 -27.05
CA LYS A 304 18.30 11.59 -25.79
C LYS A 304 19.19 11.25 -24.61
N ASN A 305 19.11 12.07 -23.56
CA ASN A 305 19.68 11.69 -22.27
C ASN A 305 18.97 10.42 -21.76
N ILE A 306 19.68 9.53 -21.06
CA ILE A 306 19.10 8.31 -20.50
C ILE A 306 17.88 8.57 -19.59
N PHE A 307 17.86 9.69 -18.84
CA PHE A 307 16.69 10.05 -18.04
C PHE A 307 15.49 10.50 -18.88
N GLU A 308 15.71 11.16 -20.02
CA GLU A 308 14.63 11.48 -20.96
C GLU A 308 14.03 10.22 -21.59
N ILE A 309 14.86 9.18 -21.81
CA ILE A 309 14.41 7.86 -22.24
C ILE A 309 13.52 7.23 -21.15
N TYR A 310 13.95 7.28 -19.89
CA TYR A 310 13.18 6.75 -18.76
C TYR A 310 11.85 7.48 -18.55
N GLU A 311 11.82 8.80 -18.69
CA GLU A 311 10.57 9.58 -18.64
C GLU A 311 9.64 9.19 -19.79
N SER A 312 10.19 9.04 -21.01
CA SER A 312 9.43 8.60 -22.18
C SER A 312 8.82 7.21 -21.97
N LEU A 313 9.58 6.26 -21.40
CA LEU A 313 9.11 4.90 -21.07
C LEU A 313 8.03 4.89 -19.99
N SER A 314 8.07 5.85 -19.06
CA SER A 314 7.11 5.98 -17.96
C SER A 314 5.77 6.55 -18.41
N ASN A 315 5.69 7.16 -19.59
CA ASN A 315 4.43 7.72 -20.12
C ASN A 315 3.47 6.58 -20.55
N PRO A 316 2.22 6.54 -20.05
CA PRO A 316 1.25 5.49 -20.41
C PRO A 316 1.07 5.29 -21.92
N LYS A 317 1.21 6.34 -22.73
CA LYS A 317 1.06 6.30 -24.20
C LYS A 317 2.22 5.59 -24.93
N SER A 318 3.34 5.31 -24.26
CA SER A 318 4.56 4.74 -24.86
C SER A 318 4.58 3.21 -24.92
N SER A 319 3.43 2.54 -25.13
CA SER A 319 3.33 1.08 -25.12
C SER A 319 4.25 0.41 -26.14
N LEU A 320 4.34 0.93 -27.36
CA LEU A 320 5.22 0.41 -28.41
C LEU A 320 6.70 0.44 -28.02
N MET A 321 7.12 1.48 -27.30
CA MET A 321 8.51 1.64 -26.85
C MET A 321 8.82 0.64 -25.72
N ARG A 322 7.91 0.51 -24.74
CA ARG A 322 8.04 -0.48 -23.65
C ARG A 322 8.10 -1.90 -24.19
N ASN A 323 7.20 -2.27 -25.10
CA ASN A 323 7.16 -3.61 -25.69
C ASN A 323 8.46 -3.97 -26.44
N LYS A 324 9.14 -2.99 -27.05
CA LYS A 324 10.45 -3.21 -27.68
C LYS A 324 11.52 -3.57 -26.65
N VAL A 325 11.60 -2.82 -25.55
CA VAL A 325 12.56 -3.07 -24.47
C VAL A 325 12.28 -4.40 -23.79
N GLU A 326 11.01 -4.69 -23.49
CA GLU A 326 10.58 -5.96 -22.90
C GLU A 326 10.91 -7.16 -23.79
N LYS A 327 10.61 -7.08 -25.10
CA LYS A 327 10.97 -8.14 -26.04
C LYS A 327 12.48 -8.37 -26.08
N SER A 328 13.26 -7.29 -26.06
CA SER A 328 14.72 -7.36 -26.01
C SER A 328 15.20 -8.03 -24.72
N ALA A 329 14.65 -7.66 -23.57
CA ALA A 329 14.96 -8.28 -22.29
C ALA A 329 14.67 -9.79 -22.30
N LEU A 330 13.47 -10.19 -22.77
CA LEU A 330 13.08 -11.61 -22.88
C LEU A 330 14.01 -12.43 -23.79
N GLN A 331 14.51 -11.81 -24.86
CA GLN A 331 15.44 -12.45 -25.80
C GLN A 331 16.87 -12.56 -25.23
N ASN A 332 17.22 -11.76 -24.22
CA ASN A 332 18.57 -11.62 -23.69
C ASN A 332 18.63 -11.93 -22.19
N GLY A 333 17.94 -13.00 -21.77
CA GLY A 333 18.12 -13.58 -20.42
C GLY A 333 17.11 -13.18 -19.37
N MET A 334 16.11 -12.34 -19.67
CA MET A 334 14.99 -12.09 -18.76
C MET A 334 13.95 -13.22 -18.85
N ILE A 335 13.52 -13.73 -17.71
CA ILE A 335 12.39 -14.64 -17.55
C ILE A 335 11.33 -13.90 -16.73
N TYR A 336 10.14 -13.73 -17.29
CA TYR A 336 9.01 -13.15 -16.58
C TYR A 336 8.12 -14.25 -16.00
N ILE A 337 7.80 -14.14 -14.71
CA ILE A 337 6.93 -15.03 -13.97
C ILE A 337 5.75 -14.19 -13.49
N LYS A 338 4.60 -14.36 -14.14
CA LYS A 338 3.34 -13.79 -13.67
C LYS A 338 2.87 -14.53 -12.43
N ASP A 339 2.42 -13.81 -11.41
CA ASP A 339 1.86 -14.45 -10.23
C ASP A 339 0.57 -15.22 -10.56
N SER A 340 0.46 -16.39 -9.95
CA SER A 340 -0.74 -17.22 -9.96
C SER A 340 -1.06 -17.78 -8.57
N SER A 341 -0.33 -17.39 -7.52
CA SER A 341 -0.57 -17.90 -6.17
C SER A 341 -1.58 -17.06 -5.39
N GLY A 342 -1.84 -15.82 -5.82
CA GLY A 342 -2.71 -14.87 -5.13
C GLY A 342 -1.94 -13.78 -4.38
N THR A 343 -0.60 -13.82 -4.34
CA THR A 343 0.19 -12.73 -3.75
C THR A 343 0.09 -11.44 -4.56
N ASN A 344 -0.21 -11.53 -5.85
CA ASN A 344 -0.17 -10.44 -6.82
C ASN A 344 1.22 -9.80 -6.95
N ILE A 345 2.28 -10.58 -6.73
CA ILE A 345 3.67 -10.16 -6.87
C ILE A 345 4.29 -10.88 -8.07
N ASP A 346 4.37 -10.17 -9.18
CA ASP A 346 5.09 -10.67 -10.35
C ASP A 346 6.60 -10.65 -10.11
N VAL A 347 7.31 -11.49 -10.86
CA VAL A 347 8.77 -11.63 -10.76
C VAL A 347 9.43 -11.56 -12.14
N GLN A 348 10.62 -10.96 -12.18
CA GLN A 348 11.57 -11.08 -13.29
C GLN A 348 12.87 -11.70 -12.78
N ILE A 349 13.38 -12.69 -13.51
CA ILE A 349 14.71 -13.26 -13.28
C ILE A 349 15.58 -12.85 -14.45
N PHE A 350 16.77 -12.30 -14.18
CA PHE A 350 17.77 -11.96 -15.20
C PHE A 350 18.98 -12.87 -15.06
N ASP A 351 19.16 -13.72 -16.07
CA ASP A 351 20.34 -14.54 -16.27
C ASP A 351 21.45 -13.68 -16.89
N THR A 352 22.38 -13.20 -16.05
CA THR A 352 23.44 -12.29 -16.51
C THR A 352 24.43 -12.93 -17.47
N ASP A 353 24.45 -14.27 -17.58
CA ASP A 353 25.30 -14.95 -18.57
C ASP A 353 24.85 -14.66 -20.00
N LYS A 354 23.55 -14.39 -20.17
CA LYS A 354 22.92 -14.12 -21.47
C LYS A 354 22.84 -12.63 -21.81
N ILE A 355 23.32 -11.76 -20.92
CA ILE A 355 23.29 -10.31 -21.11
C ILE A 355 24.59 -9.86 -21.77
N ASP A 356 24.45 -9.17 -22.90
CA ASP A 356 25.57 -8.49 -23.55
C ASP A 356 25.84 -7.13 -22.88
N PHE A 357 26.70 -7.15 -21.85
CA PHE A 357 27.06 -5.95 -21.09
C PHE A 357 27.68 -4.83 -21.92
N SER A 358 28.24 -5.11 -23.11
CA SER A 358 28.76 -4.08 -24.02
C SER A 358 27.67 -3.13 -24.55
N LYS A 359 26.41 -3.55 -24.46
CA LYS A 359 25.23 -2.76 -24.86
C LYS A 359 24.56 -2.05 -23.69
N THR A 360 25.12 -2.16 -22.48
CA THR A 360 24.56 -1.58 -21.24
C THR A 360 25.40 -0.40 -20.76
N ASP A 361 24.97 0.24 -19.67
CA ASP A 361 25.79 1.21 -18.92
C ASP A 361 26.62 0.57 -17.80
N PHE A 362 26.50 -0.75 -17.64
CA PHE A 362 27.15 -1.48 -16.55
C PHE A 362 28.38 -2.23 -17.07
N LYS A 363 29.43 -2.23 -16.26
CA LYS A 363 30.60 -3.09 -16.45
C LYS A 363 30.40 -4.32 -15.58
N TYR A 364 30.53 -5.50 -16.18
CA TYR A 364 30.51 -6.76 -15.45
C TYR A 364 31.71 -7.60 -15.88
N LEU A 365 32.56 -7.97 -14.92
CA LEU A 365 33.85 -8.60 -15.17
C LEU A 365 33.88 -10.10 -14.89
N GLU A 366 32.82 -10.65 -14.30
CA GLU A 366 32.77 -12.09 -14.02
C GLU A 366 32.69 -12.89 -15.32
N THR A 367 33.58 -13.87 -15.45
CA THR A 367 33.71 -14.70 -16.65
C THR A 367 33.29 -16.14 -16.39
N ASN A 368 33.36 -16.63 -15.15
CA ASN A 368 32.91 -17.96 -14.79
C ASN A 368 31.38 -17.99 -14.67
N VAL A 369 30.73 -18.82 -15.47
CA VAL A 369 29.26 -18.91 -15.53
C VAL A 369 28.65 -19.23 -14.16
N GLU A 370 29.30 -20.09 -13.37
CA GLU A 370 28.81 -20.48 -12.04
C GLU A 370 28.85 -19.32 -11.03
N ASP A 371 29.79 -18.39 -11.20
CA ASP A 371 29.93 -17.22 -10.33
C ASP A 371 29.13 -16.02 -10.86
N LYS A 372 28.56 -16.11 -12.07
CA LYS A 372 27.78 -15.02 -12.64
C LYS A 372 26.46 -14.83 -11.88
N ALA A 373 26.14 -13.59 -11.55
CA ALA A 373 24.95 -13.21 -10.78
C ALA A 373 23.64 -13.60 -11.48
N VAL A 374 22.64 -13.96 -10.68
CA VAL A 374 21.24 -14.07 -11.08
C VAL A 374 20.48 -12.96 -10.37
N ILE A 375 19.92 -12.02 -11.12
CA ILE A 375 19.13 -10.94 -10.52
C ILE A 375 17.68 -11.40 -10.46
N PHE A 376 17.17 -11.55 -9.23
CA PHE A 376 15.78 -11.82 -8.95
C PHE A 376 15.09 -10.51 -8.57
N VAL A 377 14.16 -10.04 -9.40
CA VAL A 377 13.37 -8.83 -9.16
C VAL A 377 11.94 -9.22 -8.83
N MET A 378 11.43 -8.76 -7.70
CA MET A 378 10.04 -8.94 -7.29
C MET A 378 9.32 -7.59 -7.23
N ASP A 379 8.06 -7.56 -7.64
CA ASP A 379 7.20 -6.37 -7.48
C ASP A 379 6.95 -6.08 -6.00
N TYR A 380 6.39 -4.90 -5.71
CA TYR A 380 6.16 -4.45 -4.34
C TYR A 380 5.15 -5.35 -3.61
N ALA A 381 5.61 -5.95 -2.51
CA ALA A 381 4.73 -6.52 -1.48
C ALA A 381 3.97 -5.40 -0.73
N PHE A 382 2.90 -5.79 -0.03
CA PHE A 382 2.12 -4.87 0.81
C PHE A 382 2.16 -5.27 2.28
N GLY A 383 2.73 -4.42 3.14
CA GLY A 383 2.76 -4.65 4.58
C GLY A 383 3.39 -5.99 4.98
N GLU A 384 2.68 -6.74 5.83
CA GLU A 384 3.12 -8.06 6.34
C GLU A 384 3.41 -9.09 5.24
N GLN A 385 2.81 -8.95 4.06
CA GLN A 385 3.10 -9.81 2.90
C GLN A 385 4.59 -9.81 2.52
N ALA A 386 5.32 -8.72 2.79
CA ALA A 386 6.76 -8.62 2.58
C ALA A 386 7.54 -9.66 3.41
N TYR A 387 7.09 -9.89 4.65
CA TYR A 387 7.63 -10.95 5.50
C TYR A 387 7.26 -12.32 4.93
N GLU A 388 5.98 -12.58 4.65
CA GLU A 388 5.51 -13.89 4.19
C GLU A 388 6.26 -14.35 2.93
N THR A 389 6.33 -13.49 1.92
CA THR A 389 6.91 -13.83 0.61
C THR A 389 8.42 -14.02 0.67
N LEU A 390 9.14 -13.10 1.32
CA LEU A 390 10.58 -13.22 1.45
C LEU A 390 10.97 -14.38 2.39
N ASP A 391 10.24 -14.62 3.48
CA ASP A 391 10.51 -15.72 4.40
C ASP A 391 10.39 -17.07 3.70
N GLU A 392 9.32 -17.29 2.91
CA GLU A 392 9.13 -18.52 2.13
C GLU A 392 10.18 -18.67 1.02
N PHE A 393 10.55 -17.57 0.33
CA PHE A 393 11.58 -17.62 -0.71
C PHE A 393 12.96 -17.99 -0.15
N LEU A 394 13.33 -17.49 1.03
CA LEU A 394 14.63 -17.76 1.64
C LEU A 394 14.72 -19.15 2.32
N LYS A 395 13.64 -19.95 2.31
CA LYS A 395 13.69 -21.35 2.73
C LYS A 395 14.36 -22.24 1.67
N PRO A 396 15.10 -23.27 2.07
CA PRO A 396 15.68 -24.23 1.13
C PRO A 396 14.62 -24.99 0.33
N ILE A 397 14.90 -25.33 -0.92
CA ILE A 397 14.04 -26.18 -1.76
C ILE A 397 14.42 -27.65 -1.61
N LYS A 398 13.44 -28.54 -1.69
CA LYS A 398 13.67 -29.98 -1.82
C LYS A 398 13.66 -30.34 -3.32
N ALA A 399 14.81 -30.71 -3.86
CA ALA A 399 14.93 -31.27 -5.21
C ALA A 399 15.60 -32.64 -5.11
N ASP A 400 15.01 -33.67 -5.74
CA ASP A 400 15.58 -35.02 -5.81
C ASP A 400 16.04 -35.63 -4.47
N ARG A 401 15.30 -35.34 -3.39
CA ARG A 401 15.57 -35.73 -1.98
C ARG A 401 16.72 -34.98 -1.30
N GLU A 402 17.38 -34.06 -1.99
CA GLU A 402 18.36 -33.16 -1.41
C GLU A 402 17.73 -31.81 -1.04
N LYS A 403 18.26 -31.22 0.04
CA LYS A 403 17.87 -29.91 0.51
C LYS A 403 18.86 -28.88 -0.04
N ILE A 404 18.42 -28.10 -1.01
CA ILE A 404 19.26 -27.10 -1.69
C ILE A 404 19.00 -25.73 -1.06
N HIS A 405 20.07 -25.13 -0.55
CA HIS A 405 20.08 -23.76 -0.08
C HIS A 405 20.35 -22.81 -1.26
N LEU A 406 19.65 -21.68 -1.29
CA LEU A 406 19.90 -20.63 -2.29
C LEU A 406 21.17 -19.86 -1.92
N ASP A 407 22.04 -19.61 -2.88
CA ASP A 407 23.23 -18.77 -2.67
C ASP A 407 22.87 -17.27 -2.75
N VAL A 408 22.13 -16.78 -1.75
CA VAL A 408 21.70 -15.37 -1.71
C VAL A 408 22.85 -14.48 -1.23
N LYS A 409 23.40 -13.67 -2.14
CA LYS A 409 24.51 -12.74 -1.85
C LYS A 409 24.04 -11.37 -1.36
N SER A 410 22.92 -10.88 -1.87
CA SER A 410 22.37 -9.60 -1.43
C SER A 410 20.87 -9.48 -1.58
N ILE A 411 20.26 -8.65 -0.75
CA ILE A 411 18.84 -8.31 -0.77
C ILE A 411 18.72 -6.79 -0.79
N SER A 412 18.09 -6.26 -1.84
CA SER A 412 17.95 -4.83 -2.07
C SER A 412 16.47 -4.46 -2.11
N ILE A 413 16.05 -3.54 -1.27
CA ILE A 413 14.66 -3.07 -1.18
C ILE A 413 14.62 -1.60 -1.57
N MET A 414 13.99 -1.33 -2.71
CA MET A 414 13.64 0.02 -3.13
C MET A 414 12.14 0.23 -2.88
N GLY A 415 11.71 1.40 -2.44
CA GLY A 415 10.28 1.65 -2.22
C GLY A 415 9.89 3.12 -2.30
N LYS A 416 8.58 3.36 -2.21
CA LYS A 416 8.03 4.69 -1.96
C LYS A 416 7.89 4.91 -0.47
N ALA A 417 8.12 6.12 -0.01
CA ALA A 417 7.93 6.48 1.38
C ALA A 417 7.45 7.91 1.54
N GLY A 418 6.80 8.19 2.66
CA GLY A 418 6.55 9.55 3.11
C GLY A 418 7.83 10.12 3.71
N ILE A 419 8.26 11.30 3.26
CA ILE A 419 9.48 11.95 3.76
C ILE A 419 9.17 12.89 4.92
N LEU A 420 9.99 12.84 5.97
CA LEU A 420 9.89 13.77 7.10
C LEU A 420 10.94 14.87 7.01
N GLU A 421 12.04 14.66 6.30
CA GLU A 421 13.11 15.63 6.07
C GLU A 421 13.44 15.71 4.57
N GLY A 422 13.04 16.80 3.90
CA GLY A 422 13.14 16.95 2.46
C GLY A 422 11.78 17.10 1.78
N GLY A 423 11.76 16.91 0.46
CA GLY A 423 10.59 17.06 -0.41
C GLY A 423 10.34 15.85 -1.32
N LYS A 424 9.28 15.94 -2.13
CA LYS A 424 8.91 14.89 -3.09
C LYS A 424 10.03 14.69 -4.13
N GLY A 425 10.40 13.44 -4.37
CA GLY A 425 11.47 13.07 -5.30
C GLY A 425 12.85 12.88 -4.65
N ASP A 426 13.02 13.26 -3.38
CA ASP A 426 14.26 13.02 -2.64
C ASP A 426 14.39 11.55 -2.21
N VAL A 427 15.60 11.15 -1.85
CA VAL A 427 15.96 9.77 -1.49
C VAL A 427 16.28 9.65 -0.01
N MET A 428 15.76 8.61 0.63
CA MET A 428 16.00 8.24 2.02
C MET A 428 16.76 6.92 2.07
N ILE A 429 17.91 6.90 2.74
CA ILE A 429 18.73 5.71 2.97
C ILE A 429 18.65 5.36 4.47
N PRO A 430 17.93 4.31 4.86
CA PRO A 430 17.76 3.96 6.26
C PRO A 430 19.00 3.30 6.87
N SER A 431 19.20 3.54 8.17
CA SER A 431 20.11 2.80 9.05
C SER A 431 19.39 1.77 9.94
N ALA A 432 18.09 1.93 10.14
CA ALA A 432 17.23 1.00 10.88
C ALA A 432 15.76 1.17 10.49
N HIS A 433 14.94 0.15 10.77
CA HIS A 433 13.48 0.24 10.77
C HIS A 433 12.92 0.15 12.19
N ILE A 434 12.13 1.15 12.58
CA ILE A 434 11.39 1.19 13.84
C ILE A 434 9.98 0.69 13.55
N PHE A 435 9.52 -0.38 14.23
CA PHE A 435 8.22 -0.94 13.93
C PHE A 435 7.13 -0.36 14.83
N GLU A 436 6.29 0.50 14.26
CA GLU A 436 5.28 1.26 15.01
C GLU A 436 4.26 0.35 15.72
N GLY A 437 3.89 0.72 16.95
CA GLY A 437 2.94 -0.03 17.76
C GLY A 437 3.53 -1.30 18.38
N THR A 438 4.84 -1.53 18.23
CA THR A 438 5.57 -2.64 18.86
C THR A 438 6.83 -2.12 19.56
N ALA A 439 7.55 -3.02 20.25
CA ALA A 439 8.88 -2.73 20.78
C ALA A 439 10.01 -3.16 19.82
N ASP A 440 9.66 -3.66 18.62
CA ASP A 440 10.61 -4.25 17.68
C ASP A 440 11.33 -3.16 16.88
N ASN A 441 12.65 -3.27 16.81
CA ASN A 441 13.51 -2.36 16.06
C ASN A 441 14.58 -3.17 15.32
N TYR A 442 14.81 -2.83 14.06
CA TYR A 442 15.64 -3.61 13.17
C TYR A 442 16.80 -2.76 12.62
N PRO A 443 17.93 -2.68 13.33
CA PRO A 443 19.14 -2.06 12.81
C PRO A 443 19.86 -2.98 11.82
N PHE A 444 20.52 -2.38 10.83
CA PHE A 444 21.33 -3.10 9.84
C PHE A 444 22.42 -2.20 9.26
N LYS A 445 23.42 -2.82 8.63
CA LYS A 445 24.39 -2.11 7.80
C LYS A 445 23.81 -2.00 6.39
N ASN A 446 23.51 -0.78 5.96
CA ASN A 446 23.08 -0.50 4.60
C ASN A 446 24.33 -0.37 3.71
N GLU A 447 24.38 -1.11 2.62
CA GLU A 447 25.49 -1.02 1.66
C GLU A 447 25.38 0.21 0.76
N LEU A 448 24.20 0.86 0.73
CA LEU A 448 24.04 2.19 0.13
C LEU A 448 24.39 3.25 1.17
N SER A 449 25.07 4.31 0.73
CA SER A 449 25.27 5.53 1.51
C SER A 449 24.89 6.78 0.71
N LYS A 450 24.84 7.92 1.40
CA LYS A 450 24.61 9.22 0.77
C LYS A 450 25.61 9.51 -0.34
N GLU A 451 26.88 9.14 -0.15
CA GLU A 451 27.96 9.35 -1.11
C GLU A 451 27.71 8.64 -2.43
N ASP A 452 27.03 7.50 -2.40
CA ASP A 452 26.73 6.72 -3.59
C ASP A 452 25.80 7.44 -4.58
N LEU A 453 25.00 8.38 -4.09
CA LEU A 453 24.00 9.12 -4.86
C LEU A 453 24.33 10.63 -4.94
N LEU A 454 25.53 11.04 -4.54
CA LEU A 454 26.02 12.40 -4.79
C LEU A 454 25.98 12.69 -6.30
N ASP A 455 25.67 13.94 -6.64
CA ASP A 455 25.61 14.46 -8.01
C ASP A 455 24.60 13.75 -8.96
N CYS A 456 23.69 12.93 -8.43
CA CYS A 456 22.64 12.26 -9.20
C CYS A 456 21.41 13.16 -9.47
N GLY A 457 21.43 14.41 -8.99
CA GLY A 457 20.33 15.37 -9.11
C GLY A 457 19.12 15.02 -8.25
N VAL A 458 19.36 14.41 -7.09
CA VAL A 458 18.39 14.14 -6.03
C VAL A 458 19.01 14.50 -4.69
N ASP A 459 18.24 15.05 -3.76
CA ASP A 459 18.70 15.22 -2.39
C ASP A 459 18.60 13.88 -1.64
N VAL A 460 19.54 13.64 -0.73
CA VAL A 460 19.69 12.35 -0.05
C VAL A 460 19.80 12.56 1.46
N TYR A 461 18.98 11.82 2.20
CA TYR A 461 18.86 11.86 3.64
C TYR A 461 19.14 10.47 4.25
N GLU A 462 19.86 10.45 5.36
CA GLU A 462 20.23 9.22 6.09
C GLU A 462 19.71 9.28 7.53
N GLY A 463 19.18 8.16 8.02
CA GLY A 463 18.58 8.09 9.35
C GLY A 463 17.71 6.86 9.53
N THR A 464 16.87 6.85 10.55
CA THR A 464 15.95 5.72 10.76
C THR A 464 14.67 5.91 9.95
N MET A 465 14.02 4.81 9.61
CA MET A 465 12.68 4.80 8.99
C MET A 465 11.68 4.16 9.94
N ILE A 466 10.43 4.59 9.89
CA ILE A 466 9.34 3.90 10.60
C ILE A 466 8.59 3.01 9.62
N THR A 467 8.38 1.76 10.03
CA THR A 467 7.41 0.88 9.39
C THR A 467 6.06 1.05 10.10
N VAL A 468 5.09 1.63 9.41
CA VAL A 468 3.75 1.92 9.96
C VAL A 468 2.78 0.77 9.66
N LEU A 469 1.76 0.62 10.52
CA LEU A 469 0.75 -0.44 10.35
C LEU A 469 -0.22 -0.19 9.19
N GLY A 470 -0.32 1.06 8.74
CA GLY A 470 -1.20 1.49 7.65
C GLY A 470 -0.98 2.94 7.28
N THR A 471 -1.18 3.27 6.01
CA THR A 471 -1.03 4.65 5.49
C THR A 471 -1.96 5.67 6.17
N SER A 472 -3.06 5.20 6.76
CA SER A 472 -4.11 6.04 7.34
C SER A 472 -4.02 6.20 8.85
N LEU A 473 -2.93 5.78 9.49
CA LEU A 473 -2.77 5.82 10.95
C LEU A 473 -1.79 6.91 11.43
N GLN A 474 -1.48 7.88 10.58
CA GLN A 474 -0.46 8.90 10.87
C GLN A 474 -1.06 10.28 11.07
N ASN A 475 -0.47 11.07 11.98
CA ASN A 475 -0.77 12.48 12.15
C ASN A 475 0.51 13.31 12.37
N LYS A 476 0.43 14.62 12.17
CA LYS A 476 1.58 15.53 12.28
C LYS A 476 2.31 15.48 13.63
N GLU A 477 1.59 15.29 14.73
CA GLU A 477 2.18 15.38 16.07
C GLU A 477 3.04 14.15 16.40
N ILE A 478 2.59 12.94 16.03
CA ILE A 478 3.41 11.73 16.20
C ILE A 478 4.61 11.74 15.25
N LEU A 479 4.43 12.20 14.01
CA LEU A 479 5.52 12.29 13.04
C LEU A 479 6.58 13.34 13.46
N LYS A 480 6.15 14.49 13.99
CA LYS A 480 7.08 15.49 14.58
C LYS A 480 7.84 14.91 15.75
N PHE A 481 7.20 14.10 16.60
CA PHE A 481 7.87 13.42 17.71
C PHE A 481 8.99 12.51 17.20
N PHE A 482 8.68 11.62 16.25
CA PHE A 482 9.67 10.72 15.69
C PHE A 482 10.82 11.45 14.99
N LYS A 483 10.51 12.50 14.22
CA LYS A 483 11.52 13.35 13.56
C LYS A 483 12.44 14.08 14.55
N LYS A 484 11.88 14.69 15.61
CA LYS A 484 12.63 15.58 16.53
C LYS A 484 13.24 14.87 17.75
N SER A 485 12.82 13.65 18.02
CA SER A 485 13.35 12.85 19.13
C SER A 485 14.69 12.21 18.77
N THR A 486 15.27 11.47 19.72
CA THR A 486 16.49 10.68 19.52
C THR A 486 16.34 9.55 18.51
N TRP A 487 15.12 9.25 18.05
CA TRP A 487 14.90 8.29 16.96
C TRP A 487 15.46 8.80 15.62
N ASN A 488 15.51 10.12 15.41
CA ASN A 488 16.02 10.75 14.20
C ASN A 488 15.43 10.15 12.91
N VAL A 489 14.10 10.04 12.88
CA VAL A 489 13.38 9.43 11.76
C VAL A 489 13.34 10.38 10.57
N ILE A 490 13.78 9.90 9.42
CA ILE A 490 13.81 10.65 8.16
C ILE A 490 12.59 10.39 7.26
N GLY A 491 11.86 9.30 7.49
CA GLY A 491 10.71 8.92 6.69
C GLY A 491 9.92 7.73 7.25
N LEU A 492 8.84 7.38 6.55
CA LEU A 492 7.95 6.28 6.92
C LEU A 492 7.45 5.50 5.70
N GLU A 493 7.27 4.22 5.89
CA GLU A 493 6.91 3.22 4.89
C GLU A 493 6.18 2.04 5.56
N MET A 494 5.85 0.95 4.85
CA MET A 494 4.97 -0.11 5.38
C MET A 494 5.60 -1.51 5.38
N GLU A 495 6.81 -1.71 4.87
CA GLU A 495 7.36 -3.04 4.57
C GLU A 495 8.74 -3.32 5.19
N GLY A 496 9.52 -2.30 5.56
CA GLY A 496 10.94 -2.38 5.89
C GLY A 496 11.23 -3.30 7.07
N ALA A 497 10.51 -3.13 8.18
CA ALA A 497 10.61 -4.02 9.33
C ALA A 497 10.20 -5.46 8.99
N HIS A 498 9.22 -5.66 8.09
CA HIS A 498 8.78 -6.98 7.66
C HIS A 498 9.85 -7.69 6.82
N TYR A 499 10.45 -7.00 5.85
CA TYR A 499 11.58 -7.52 5.10
C TYR A 499 12.76 -7.82 6.02
N GLN A 500 13.13 -6.88 6.89
CA GLN A 500 14.28 -7.06 7.76
C GLN A 500 14.10 -8.20 8.76
N LYS A 501 12.88 -8.42 9.24
CA LYS A 501 12.51 -9.60 10.02
C LYS A 501 12.74 -10.91 9.25
N ALA A 502 12.31 -10.99 7.99
CA ALA A 502 12.53 -12.18 7.14
C ALA A 502 14.03 -12.41 6.88
N ILE A 503 14.77 -11.35 6.56
CA ILE A 503 16.22 -11.40 6.30
C ILE A 503 16.96 -11.92 7.53
N GLN A 504 16.74 -11.32 8.70
CA GLN A 504 17.42 -11.74 9.94
C GLN A 504 17.00 -13.13 10.40
N ALA A 505 15.72 -13.51 10.23
CA ALA A 505 15.27 -14.87 10.52
C ALA A 505 15.99 -15.89 9.63
N ALA A 506 16.18 -15.58 8.35
CA ALA A 506 16.90 -16.45 7.41
C ALA A 506 18.41 -16.50 7.67
N SER A 507 19.07 -15.34 7.82
CA SER A 507 20.54 -15.26 7.89
C SER A 507 21.11 -15.51 9.28
N LYS A 508 20.43 -15.07 10.35
CA LYS A 508 20.97 -15.11 11.73
C LYS A 508 20.35 -16.18 12.62
N VAL A 509 19.10 -16.59 12.35
CA VAL A 509 18.38 -17.55 13.20
C VAL A 509 18.33 -18.94 12.59
N ARG A 510 17.84 -19.05 11.35
CA ARG A 510 17.72 -20.34 10.65
C ARG A 510 19.01 -20.77 9.95
N GLY A 511 19.89 -19.83 9.63
CA GLY A 511 21.07 -20.08 8.79
C GLY A 511 20.69 -20.65 7.42
N SER A 512 19.55 -20.23 6.85
CA SER A 512 19.11 -20.70 5.54
C SER A 512 19.80 -19.99 4.38
N ILE A 513 20.36 -18.80 4.64
CA ILE A 513 21.22 -18.03 3.74
C ILE A 513 22.48 -17.56 4.48
N ASN A 514 23.42 -16.94 3.76
CA ASN A 514 24.65 -16.40 4.33
C ASN A 514 24.37 -15.36 5.44
N GLU A 515 25.10 -15.46 6.56
CA GLU A 515 24.99 -14.53 7.70
C GLU A 515 25.36 -13.08 7.32
N ASP A 516 26.33 -12.93 6.41
CA ASP A 516 26.86 -11.68 5.88
C ASP A 516 26.15 -11.22 4.59
N VAL A 517 24.92 -11.67 4.36
CA VAL A 517 24.11 -11.22 3.21
C VAL A 517 24.06 -9.69 3.16
N LYS A 518 24.46 -9.13 2.01
CA LYS A 518 24.51 -7.67 1.82
C LYS A 518 23.10 -7.11 1.72
N VAL A 519 22.81 -6.04 2.45
CA VAL A 519 21.48 -5.42 2.49
C VAL A 519 21.53 -4.00 1.94
N ARG A 520 20.61 -3.67 1.05
CA ARG A 520 20.44 -2.31 0.51
C ARG A 520 19.02 -1.87 0.71
N TYR A 521 18.81 -0.75 1.38
CA TYR A 521 17.50 -0.11 1.43
C TYR A 521 17.62 1.31 0.91
N ALA A 522 16.68 1.72 0.06
CA ALA A 522 16.52 3.11 -0.34
C ALA A 522 15.07 3.38 -0.70
N TYR A 523 14.55 4.51 -0.23
CA TYR A 523 13.19 4.93 -0.52
C TYR A 523 13.20 6.27 -1.23
N TYR A 524 12.27 6.48 -2.16
CA TYR A 524 12.06 7.81 -2.74
C TYR A 524 10.75 8.42 -2.24
N ALA A 525 10.80 9.73 -2.00
CA ALA A 525 9.71 10.46 -1.40
C ALA A 525 8.51 10.57 -2.35
N SER A 526 7.39 9.91 -2.01
CA SER A 526 6.12 10.04 -2.72
C SER A 526 5.28 11.21 -2.24
N ASP A 527 5.43 11.56 -0.97
CA ASP A 527 4.60 12.51 -0.24
C ASP A 527 5.36 13.04 0.97
N ASN A 528 4.88 14.15 1.53
CA ASN A 528 5.39 14.70 2.79
C ASN A 528 4.21 14.81 3.77
N PRO A 529 4.06 13.88 4.72
CA PRO A 529 2.92 13.87 5.63
C PRO A 529 2.97 14.97 6.71
N LEU A 530 4.06 15.73 6.80
CA LEU A 530 4.11 16.92 7.66
C LEU A 530 3.52 18.17 6.99
N GLU A 531 3.39 18.16 5.65
CA GLU A 531 2.88 19.28 4.86
C GLU A 531 1.43 19.04 4.42
N THR A 532 0.53 19.92 4.83
CA THR A 532 -0.89 19.87 4.42
C THR A 532 -0.98 19.98 2.89
N GLY A 533 -1.75 19.09 2.24
CA GLY A 533 -1.88 19.09 0.79
C GLY A 533 -0.73 18.41 0.03
N SER A 534 0.24 17.85 0.75
CA SER A 534 1.33 17.04 0.19
C SER A 534 1.21 15.56 0.53
N THR A 535 0.06 15.11 1.07
CA THR A 535 -0.18 13.71 1.47
C THR A 535 -0.54 12.81 0.28
N LEU A 536 -0.63 11.50 0.51
CA LEU A 536 -1.10 10.53 -0.50
C LEU A 536 -2.50 10.81 -1.05
N ALA A 537 -3.33 11.57 -0.32
CA ALA A 537 -4.65 11.99 -0.79
C ALA A 537 -4.58 13.10 -1.85
N SER A 538 -3.46 13.83 -1.91
CA SER A 538 -3.30 15.03 -2.74
C SER A 538 -2.81 14.76 -4.17
N GLY A 539 -2.53 13.49 -4.53
CA GLY A 539 -2.19 13.08 -5.90
C GLY A 539 -0.94 12.20 -6.01
N GLY A 540 -0.72 11.64 -7.21
CA GLY A 540 0.44 10.78 -7.48
C GLY A 540 1.73 11.56 -7.77
N LEU A 541 2.87 10.87 -7.68
CA LEU A 541 4.21 11.45 -7.87
C LEU A 541 4.49 11.92 -9.32
N GLY A 542 3.77 11.39 -10.32
CA GLY A 542 3.96 11.79 -11.71
C GLY A 542 5.39 11.52 -12.22
N THR A 543 5.94 12.44 -13.02
CA THR A 543 7.29 12.33 -13.59
C THR A 543 8.41 12.57 -12.57
N SER A 544 8.15 13.25 -11.44
CA SER A 544 9.19 13.52 -10.43
C SER A 544 9.70 12.24 -9.76
N GLY A 545 8.94 11.15 -9.81
CA GLY A 545 9.36 9.84 -9.32
C GLY A 545 10.31 9.08 -10.24
N VAL A 546 10.47 9.50 -11.49
CA VAL A 546 11.28 8.79 -12.49
C VAL A 546 12.75 8.84 -12.09
N ARG A 547 13.33 10.03 -11.96
CA ARG A 547 14.75 10.21 -11.63
C ARG A 547 15.18 9.43 -10.37
N PRO A 548 14.56 9.59 -9.18
CA PRO A 548 14.98 8.88 -7.98
C PRO A 548 14.88 7.35 -8.12
N THR A 549 13.86 6.85 -8.79
CA THR A 549 13.71 5.41 -9.07
C THR A 549 14.92 4.85 -9.83
N TYR A 550 15.36 5.55 -10.88
CA TYR A 550 16.43 5.06 -11.74
C TYR A 550 17.82 5.27 -11.15
N VAL A 551 18.07 6.33 -10.37
CA VAL A 551 19.37 6.52 -9.69
C VAL A 551 19.58 5.44 -8.62
N ILE A 552 18.56 5.12 -7.82
CA ILE A 552 18.62 4.03 -6.84
C ILE A 552 18.85 2.68 -7.55
N THR A 553 18.05 2.39 -8.59
CA THR A 553 18.18 1.14 -9.35
C THR A 553 19.56 0.99 -9.97
N LYS A 554 20.06 2.04 -10.62
CA LYS A 554 21.39 2.06 -11.22
C LYS A 554 22.45 1.75 -10.17
N LYS A 555 22.40 2.39 -9.01
CA LYS A 555 23.40 2.19 -7.97
C LYS A 555 23.37 0.79 -7.36
N ILE A 556 22.19 0.23 -7.13
CA ILE A 556 22.03 -1.16 -6.70
C ILE A 556 22.71 -2.11 -7.69
N LEU A 557 22.44 -1.94 -8.99
CA LEU A 557 23.03 -2.77 -10.05
C LEU A 557 24.56 -2.58 -10.15
N GLU A 558 25.06 -1.35 -10.07
CA GLU A 558 26.51 -1.08 -10.03
C GLU A 558 27.20 -1.79 -8.87
N GLN A 559 26.62 -1.75 -7.66
CA GLN A 559 27.21 -2.46 -6.52
C GLN A 559 27.11 -3.98 -6.66
N ILE A 560 26.06 -4.53 -7.31
CA ILE A 560 25.94 -5.98 -7.57
C ILE A 560 26.98 -6.44 -8.60
N PHE A 561 27.22 -5.67 -9.67
CA PHE A 561 28.14 -6.08 -10.72
C PHE A 561 29.62 -5.84 -10.38
N ASN A 562 29.90 -5.03 -9.36
CA ASN A 562 31.25 -4.78 -8.86
C ASN A 562 31.56 -5.54 -7.54
N SER A 563 30.64 -6.37 -7.04
CA SER A 563 30.77 -7.03 -5.73
C SER A 563 31.60 -8.30 -5.72
#